data_AF-A0A531KHW4-F1
#
_entry.id   AF-A0A531KHW4-F1
#
_cell.length_a   1.000
_cell.length_b   1.000
_cell.length_c   1.000
_cell.angle_alpha   90.00
_cell.angle_beta   90.00
_cell.angle_gamma   90.00
#
_symmetry.space_group_name_H-M   'P 1'
#
loop_
_entity.id
_entity.type
_entity.pdbx_description
1 polymer ?
#
loop_
_entity_poly.entity_id
_entity_poly.type
_entity_poly.pdbx_seq_one_letter_code
_entity_poly.pdbx_strand_id
1 'polypeptide(L)' 'VLKAGDASAEVEALQSMLALYGYGVEISGAFDRQTEIVVEAFQRHFRQRKVDGVADGSTIRTLERLLGSVRAIPSK' A
#
# COMPACT_ATOMS: atom_id res chain seq x y z
N VAL A 1 9.05 8.81 -1.40
CA VAL A 1 9.29 7.44 -0.91
C VAL A 1 8.85 7.45 0.53
N LEU A 2 7.98 6.52 0.94
CA LEU A 2 7.47 6.44 2.31
C LEU A 2 8.07 5.21 2.99
N LYS A 3 8.54 5.35 4.23
CA LYS A 3 9.24 4.32 4.99
C LYS A 3 9.01 4.47 6.49
N ALA A 4 9.46 3.47 7.25
CA ALA A 4 9.36 3.44 8.70
C ALA A 4 9.80 4.77 9.35
N GLY A 5 8.93 5.30 10.22
CA GLY A 5 9.14 6.57 10.93
C GLY A 5 8.57 7.81 10.23
N ASP A 6 8.13 7.71 8.97
CA ASP A 6 7.45 8.81 8.30
C ASP A 6 6.03 8.97 8.88
N ALA A 7 5.58 10.21 9.08
CA ALA A 7 4.19 10.51 9.45
C ALA A 7 3.69 11.69 8.60
N SER A 8 2.73 11.43 7.71
CA SER A 8 2.26 12.41 6.71
C SER A 8 0.93 12.01 6.09
N ALA A 9 0.25 12.95 5.41
CA ALA A 9 -0.98 12.68 4.70
C ALA A 9 -0.79 11.66 3.56
N GLU A 10 0.42 11.57 3.00
CA GLU A 10 0.77 10.58 1.98
C GLU A 10 0.81 9.15 2.55
N VAL A 11 1.23 8.98 3.81
CA VAL A 11 1.17 7.69 4.50
C VAL A 11 -0.28 7.30 4.76
N GLU A 12 -1.10 8.24 5.18
CA GLU A 12 -2.54 8.01 5.39
C GLU A 12 -3.24 7.59 4.08
N ALA A 13 -2.90 8.26 2.97
CA ALA A 13 -3.39 7.91 1.65
C ALA A 13 -2.94 6.49 1.22
N LEU A 14 -1.68 6.13 1.47
CA LEU A 14 -1.17 4.78 1.22
C LEU A 14 -1.94 3.73 2.04
N GLN A 15 -2.11 3.95 3.34
CA GLN A 15 -2.85 3.04 4.23
C GLN A 15 -4.30 2.89 3.75
N SER A 16 -4.95 3.99 3.38
CA SER A 16 -6.31 3.99 2.83
C SER A 16 -6.42 3.17 1.54
N MET A 17 -5.46 3.31 0.63
CA MET A 17 -5.44 2.52 -0.61
C MET A 17 -5.20 1.02 -0.36
N LEU A 18 -4.32 0.68 0.58
CA LEU A 18 -4.06 -0.71 0.98
C LEU A 18 -5.30 -1.33 1.63
N ALA A 19 -5.96 -0.59 2.53
CA ALA A 19 -7.21 -1.00 3.16
C ALA A 19 -8.32 -1.19 2.13
N LEU A 20 -8.48 -0.25 1.19
CA LEU A 20 -9.45 -0.35 0.10
C LEU A 20 -9.21 -1.57 -0.79
N TYR A 21 -7.95 -1.95 -1.01
CA TYR A 21 -7.62 -3.16 -1.75
C TYR A 21 -7.95 -4.44 -0.97
N GLY A 22 -8.01 -4.37 0.36
CA GLY A 22 -8.36 -5.49 1.25
C GLY A 22 -7.27 -5.89 2.25
N TYR A 23 -6.20 -5.13 2.39
CA TYR A 23 -5.20 -5.37 3.43
C TYR A 23 -5.67 -4.84 4.79
N GLY A 24 -5.42 -5.61 5.86
CA GLY A 24 -5.66 -5.17 7.24
C GLY A 24 -4.55 -4.21 7.70
N VAL A 25 -4.77 -2.91 7.51
CA VAL A 25 -3.88 -1.84 7.99
C VAL A 25 -4.69 -0.76 8.68
N GLU A 26 -4.15 -0.21 9.77
CA GLU A 26 -4.72 0.95 10.44
C GLU A 26 -4.36 2.23 9.70
N ILE A 27 -5.33 3.13 9.55
CA ILE A 27 -5.12 4.44 8.90
C ILE A 27 -4.73 5.44 10.00
N SER A 28 -3.47 5.38 10.40
CA SER A 28 -2.91 6.24 11.47
C SER A 28 -2.19 7.48 10.92
N GLY A 29 -1.88 7.50 9.63
CA GLY A 29 -0.99 8.50 9.02
C GLY A 29 0.48 8.35 9.41
N ALA A 30 0.82 7.33 10.22
CA ALA A 30 2.18 7.00 10.63
C ALA A 30 2.64 5.69 10.00
N PHE A 31 3.82 5.71 9.40
CA PHE A 31 4.43 4.54 8.78
C PHE A 31 5.12 3.74 9.87
N ASP A 32 4.30 3.04 10.62
CA ASP A 32 4.70 2.19 11.73
C ASP A 32 5.11 0.79 11.25
N ARG A 33 5.48 -0.08 12.21
CA ARG A 33 5.88 -1.44 11.92
C ARG A 33 4.78 -2.26 11.25
N GLN A 34 3.52 -1.99 11.60
CA GLN A 34 2.38 -2.67 10.99
C GLN A 34 2.25 -2.28 9.50
N THR A 35 2.38 -1.00 9.19
CA THR A 35 2.37 -0.48 7.81
C THR A 35 3.51 -1.07 6.99
N GLU A 36 4.71 -1.16 7.54
CA GLU A 36 5.87 -1.80 6.90
C GLU A 36 5.59 -3.26 6.54
N ILE A 37 5.06 -4.06 7.49
CA ILE A 37 4.70 -5.47 7.27
C ILE A 37 3.65 -5.60 6.16
N VAL A 38 2.64 -4.73 6.15
CA VAL A 38 1.60 -4.75 5.11
C VAL A 38 2.18 -4.38 3.75
N VAL A 39 3.08 -3.39 3.68
CA VAL A 39 3.77 -3.02 2.43
C VAL A 39 4.64 -4.18 1.94
N GLU A 40 5.37 -4.87 2.81
CA GLU A 40 6.12 -6.07 2.43
C GLU A 40 5.19 -7.16 1.89
N ALA A 41 4.07 -7.43 2.55
CA ALA A 41 3.10 -8.41 2.10
C ALA A 41 2.54 -8.04 0.71
N PHE A 42 2.20 -6.77 0.50
CA PHE A 42 1.79 -6.27 -0.81
C PHE A 42 2.88 -6.48 -1.88
N GLN A 43 4.13 -6.16 -1.57
CA GLN A 43 5.25 -6.35 -2.48
C GLN A 43 5.49 -7.83 -2.80
N ARG A 44 5.34 -8.75 -1.83
CA ARG A 44 5.44 -10.21 -2.08
C ARG A 44 4.41 -10.70 -3.10
N HIS A 45 3.23 -10.10 -3.14
CA HIS A 45 2.21 -10.46 -4.12
C HIS A 45 2.46 -9.82 -5.49
N PHE A 46 2.74 -8.53 -5.54
CA PHE A 46 2.69 -7.76 -6.79
C PHE A 46 4.04 -7.22 -7.29
N ARG A 47 5.06 -7.21 -6.43
CA ARG A 47 6.40 -6.67 -6.73
C ARG A 47 7.53 -7.53 -6.16
N GLN A 48 7.50 -8.84 -6.39
CA GLN A 48 8.47 -9.81 -5.88
C GLN A 48 9.94 -9.48 -6.14
N ARG A 49 10.24 -8.68 -7.17
CA ARG A 49 11.60 -8.21 -7.47
C ARG A 49 12.20 -7.31 -6.39
N LYS A 50 11.38 -6.73 -5.51
CA LYS A 50 11.81 -5.80 -4.45
C LYS A 50 10.79 -5.80 -3.31
N VAL A 51 11.10 -6.60 -2.28
CA VAL A 51 10.33 -6.71 -1.03
C VAL A 51 11.19 -6.10 0.08
N ASP A 52 11.07 -4.79 0.26
CA ASP A 52 11.87 -4.01 1.20
C ASP A 52 11.03 -3.25 2.23
N GLY A 53 9.71 -3.39 2.20
CA GLY A 53 8.80 -2.72 3.12
C GLY A 53 8.68 -1.22 2.88
N VAL A 54 9.26 -0.70 1.79
CA VAL A 54 9.26 0.72 1.46
C VAL A 54 8.27 1.02 0.34
N ALA A 55 7.40 2.00 0.56
CA ALA A 55 6.49 2.47 -0.47
C ALA A 55 7.17 3.51 -1.37
N ASP A 56 7.91 3.01 -2.35
CA ASP A 56 8.43 3.82 -3.46
C ASP A 56 7.35 4.09 -4.53
N GLY A 57 7.65 5.00 -5.47
CA GLY A 57 6.67 5.39 -6.49
C GLY A 57 6.21 4.23 -7.38
N SER A 58 6.98 3.16 -7.51
CA SER A 58 6.52 1.98 -8.25
C SER A 58 5.62 1.08 -7.43
N THR A 59 5.76 1.05 -6.10
CA THR A 59 4.80 0.40 -5.19
C THR A 59 3.45 1.11 -5.28
N ILE A 60 3.43 2.45 -5.18
CA ILE A 60 2.21 3.26 -5.29
C ILE A 60 1.50 3.06 -6.63
N ARG A 61 2.22 3.22 -7.76
CA ARG A 61 1.61 3.01 -9.11
C ARG A 61 1.04 1.61 -9.30
N THR A 62 1.66 0.59 -8.69
CA THR A 62 1.15 -0.79 -8.77
C THR A 62 -0.18 -0.90 -8.02
N LEU A 63 -0.26 -0.32 -6.82
CA LEU A 63 -1.47 -0.30 -6.00
C LEU A 63 -2.61 0.47 -6.70
N GLU A 64 -2.33 1.66 -7.24
CA GLU A 64 -3.30 2.45 -8.02
C GLU A 64 -3.86 1.67 -9.22
N ARG A 65 -2.99 0.98 -9.98
CA ARG A 65 -3.42 0.17 -11.13
C ARG A 65 -4.33 -0.98 -10.71
N LEU A 66 -4.02 -1.63 -9.59
CA LEU A 66 -4.81 -2.72 -9.05
C LEU A 66 -6.18 -2.23 -8.57
N LEU A 67 -6.23 -1.11 -7.85
CA LEU A 67 -7.49 -0.48 -7.44
C LEU A 67 -8.36 -0.06 -8.64
N GLY A 68 -7.74 0.51 -9.68
CA GLY A 68 -8.42 0.83 -10.93
C GLY A 68 -9.02 -0.41 -11.61
N SER A 69 -8.29 -1.54 -11.55
CA SER A 69 -8.75 -2.81 -12.11
C SER A 69 -9.88 -3.45 -11.29
N VAL A 70 -9.84 -3.37 -9.96
CA VAL A 70 -10.90 -3.85 -9.07
C VAL A 70 -12.19 -3.05 -9.27
N ARG A 71 -12.09 -1.71 -9.40
CA ARG A 71 -13.24 -0.83 -9.63
C ARG A 71 -13.84 -0.95 -11.03
N ALA A 72 -13.07 -1.41 -12.01
CA ALA A 72 -13.52 -1.62 -13.38
C ALA A 72 -14.32 -2.93 -13.56
N ILE A 73 -14.43 -3.78 -12.54
CA ILE A 73 -15.30 -4.97 -12.57
C ILE A 73 -16.72 -4.51 -12.20
N PRO A 74 -17.69 -4.48 -13.13
CA PRO A 74 -19.09 -4.29 -12.74
C PRO A 74 -19.51 -5.50 -11.93
N SER A 75 -19.84 -5.29 -10.66
CA SER A 75 -20.56 -6.26 -9.83
C SER A 75 -21.85 -6.62 -10.57
N LYS A 76 -21.95 -7.87 -11.03
CA LYS A 76 -23.13 -8.41 -11.70
C LYS A 76 -24.25 -8.64 -10.69
#